data_AF-A0A562J486-F1
#
_entry.id   AF-A0A562J486-F1
#
_cell.length_a   1.000
_cell.length_b   1.000
_cell.length_c   1.000
_cell.angle_alpha   90.00
_cell.angle_beta   90.00
_cell.angle_gamma   90.00
#
_symmetry.space_group_name_H-M   'P 1'
#
loop_
_entity.id
_entity.type
_entity.pdbx_description
1 polymer ?
#
loop_
_entity_poly.entity_id
_entity_poly.type
_entity_poly.pdbx_seq_one_letter_code
_entity_poly.pdbx_strand_id
1 'polypeptide(L)'
;MVGACHVGSKSKGTYKKRRSYGVIGSKAPHVLSIEERKNVLETDQMFVDIGASSKEEAESFGVRVGDPIATICPFEVLLNPKLLWLVIGITELAATLH
;
A
#
# COMPACT_ATOMS: atom_id res chain seq x y z
N MET A 1 -8.93 1.74 -2.09
CA MET A 1 -7.77 0.83 -2.27
C MET A 1 -6.74 1.61 -3.05
N VAL A 2 -5.60 1.88 -2.42
CA VAL A 2 -4.53 2.74 -2.97
C VAL A 2 -3.46 1.88 -3.67
N GLY A 3 -3.18 0.67 -3.15
CA GLY A 3 -2.29 -0.27 -3.84
C GLY A 3 -1.95 -1.51 -3.01
N ALA A 4 -1.40 -2.52 -3.67
CA ALA A 4 -0.87 -3.70 -2.99
C ALA A 4 0.55 -3.45 -2.47
N CYS A 5 0.91 -4.03 -1.34
CA CYS A 5 2.21 -3.87 -0.69
C CYS A 5 2.71 -5.18 -0.08
N HIS A 6 4.02 -5.25 0.15
CA HIS A 6 4.67 -6.23 0.99
C HIS A 6 4.97 -5.63 2.36
N VAL A 7 4.63 -6.35 3.40
CA VAL A 7 5.03 -6.06 4.79
C VAL A 7 6.18 -6.99 5.15
N GLY A 8 7.33 -6.42 5.52
CA GLY A 8 8.54 -7.15 5.87
C GLY A 8 8.65 -7.41 7.36
N SER A 9 8.31 -8.61 7.82
CA SER A 9 8.38 -8.96 9.24
C SER A 9 9.80 -9.32 9.70
N LYS A 10 10.33 -8.63 10.73
CA LYS A 10 11.62 -9.00 11.35
C LYS A 10 11.49 -10.21 12.28
N SER A 11 12.36 -11.22 12.11
CA SER A 11 12.47 -12.35 13.04
C SER A 11 13.91 -12.47 13.55
N LYS A 12 14.12 -12.29 14.87
CA LYS A 12 15.40 -12.50 15.57
C LYS A 12 16.62 -11.87 14.87
N GLY A 13 16.62 -10.55 14.72
CA GLY A 13 17.80 -9.78 14.26
C GLY A 13 18.14 -9.92 12.76
N THR A 14 17.37 -10.71 12.01
CA THR A 14 17.52 -10.86 10.55
C THR A 14 16.18 -10.62 9.85
N TYR A 15 16.21 -10.03 8.65
CA TYR A 15 15.02 -9.94 7.79
C TYR A 15 14.72 -11.34 7.25
N LYS A 16 14.06 -12.18 8.07
CA LYS A 16 13.63 -13.50 7.63
C LYS A 16 12.56 -13.29 6.55
N LYS A 17 12.73 -13.97 5.42
CA LYS A 17 11.95 -13.84 4.17
C LYS A 17 10.50 -14.34 4.31
N ARG A 18 9.75 -13.92 5.34
CA ARG A 18 8.28 -14.02 5.37
C ARG A 18 7.74 -12.67 4.94
N ARG A 19 7.27 -12.61 3.71
CA ARG A 19 6.61 -11.44 3.13
C ARG A 19 5.11 -11.64 3.30
N SER A 20 4.47 -10.77 4.05
CA SER A 20 3.01 -10.73 4.10
C SER A 20 2.53 -9.77 3.00
N TYR A 21 1.52 -10.18 2.24
CA TYR A 21 0.85 -9.29 1.30
C TYR A 21 -0.16 -8.45 2.07
N GLY A 22 -0.21 -7.16 1.75
CA GLY A 22 -1.20 -6.25 2.32
C GLY A 22 -1.72 -5.29 1.27
N VAL A 23 -2.82 -4.64 1.60
CA VAL A 23 -3.45 -3.60 0.79
C VAL A 23 -3.37 -2.28 1.54
N ILE A 24 -2.80 -1.27 0.89
CA ILE A 24 -2.85 0.10 1.38
C ILE A 24 -4.25 0.64 1.07
N GLY A 25 -4.96 1.07 2.10
CA GLY A 25 -6.31 1.60 2.03
C GLY A 25 -6.43 2.94 2.76
N SER A 26 -7.57 3.58 2.56
CA SER A 26 -8.00 4.78 3.27
C SER A 26 -9.50 4.68 3.51
N LYS A 27 -10.07 5.61 4.28
CA LYS A 27 -11.53 5.70 4.44
C LYS A 27 -12.21 5.79 3.08
N ALA A 28 -13.30 5.04 2.90
CA ALA A 28 -14.01 5.02 1.64
C ALA A 28 -14.58 6.42 1.31
N PRO A 29 -14.52 6.85 0.04
CA PRO A 29 -14.91 8.21 -0.33
C PRO A 29 -16.37 8.52 -0.02
N HIS A 30 -17.26 7.53 -0.05
CA HIS A 30 -18.67 7.73 0.30
C HIS A 30 -18.91 8.06 1.79
N VAL A 31 -17.95 7.76 2.66
CA VAL A 31 -17.99 8.09 4.10
C VAL A 31 -17.38 9.48 4.36
N LEU A 32 -16.52 9.97 3.47
CA LEU A 32 -15.90 11.28 3.57
C LEU A 32 -16.90 12.39 3.22
N SER A 33 -16.80 13.51 3.93
CA SER A 33 -17.52 14.73 3.61
C SER A 33 -17.06 15.31 2.26
N ILE A 34 -17.87 16.20 1.68
CA ILE A 34 -17.57 16.82 0.37
C ILE A 34 -16.27 17.63 0.42
N GLU A 35 -15.96 18.24 1.56
CA GLU A 35 -14.71 19.00 1.74
C GLU A 35 -13.49 18.08 1.85
N GLU A 36 -13.59 17.00 2.62
CA GLU A 36 -12.50 16.01 2.76
C GLU A 36 -12.16 15.31 1.44
N ARG A 37 -13.14 15.12 0.55
CA ARG A 37 -12.92 14.52 -0.78
C ARG A 37 -12.08 15.38 -1.72
N LYS A 38 -12.02 16.69 -1.51
CA LYS A 38 -11.27 17.61 -2.37
C LYS A 38 -9.79 17.69 -1.99
N ASN A 39 -9.45 17.23 -0.80
CA ASN A 39 -8.10 17.29 -0.28
C ASN A 39 -7.35 16.01 -0.60
N VAL A 40 -6.02 16.12 -0.71
CA VAL A 40 -5.13 14.95 -0.73
C VAL A 40 -5.31 14.22 0.59
N LEU A 41 -5.44 12.89 0.53
CA LEU A 41 -5.50 12.07 1.73
C LEU A 41 -4.18 12.18 2.49
N GLU A 42 -4.28 12.56 3.76
CA GLU A 42 -3.14 12.57 4.67
C GLU A 42 -2.70 11.14 5.01
N THR A 43 -1.41 10.95 5.27
CA THR A 43 -0.85 9.59 5.49
C THR A 43 -1.40 8.92 6.75
N ASP A 44 -1.82 9.71 7.75
CA ASP A 44 -2.45 9.23 8.98
C ASP A 44 -3.88 8.70 8.77
N GLN A 45 -4.50 9.04 7.64
CA GLN A 45 -5.81 8.52 7.23
C GLN A 45 -5.71 7.22 6.42
N MET A 46 -4.47 6.74 6.18
CA MET A 46 -4.19 5.50 5.47
C MET A 46 -3.92 4.36 6.44
N PHE A 47 -4.23 3.15 6.01
CA PHE A 47 -3.98 1.91 6.77
C PHE A 47 -3.47 0.82 5.84
N VAL A 48 -2.78 -0.18 6.41
CA VAL A 48 -2.38 -1.38 5.69
C VAL A 48 -3.20 -2.55 6.20
N ASP A 49 -4.06 -3.07 5.33
CA ASP A 49 -4.86 -4.25 5.58
C ASP A 49 -4.05 -5.51 5.19
N ILE A 50 -3.72 -6.34 6.18
CA ILE A 50 -3.03 -7.62 5.99
C ILE A 50 -3.98 -8.81 6.19
N GLY A 51 -5.29 -8.57 6.26
CA GLY A 51 -6.31 -9.60 6.51
C GLY A 51 -6.36 -10.08 7.97
N ALA A 52 -5.91 -9.27 8.93
CA ALA A 52 -6.01 -9.56 10.36
C ALA A 52 -7.30 -8.98 10.95
N SER A 53 -8.02 -9.79 11.71
CA SER A 53 -9.26 -9.40 12.41
C SER A 53 -9.00 -8.81 13.79
N SER A 54 -7.78 -9.00 14.33
CA SER A 54 -7.36 -8.39 15.59
C SER A 54 -5.88 -8.03 15.60
N LYS A 55 -5.50 -7.22 16.58
CA LYS A 55 -4.10 -6.85 16.81
C LYS A 55 -3.23 -8.07 17.13
N GLU A 56 -3.75 -8.98 17.96
CA GLU A 56 -3.06 -10.20 18.37
C GLU A 56 -2.82 -11.11 17.16
N GLU A 57 -3.78 -11.18 16.23
CA GLU A 57 -3.63 -11.91 14.98
C GLU A 57 -2.54 -11.28 14.09
N ALA A 58 -2.52 -9.95 13.94
CA ALA A 58 -1.48 -9.24 13.21
C ALA A 58 -0.08 -9.46 13.82
N GLU A 59 0.04 -9.45 15.14
CA GLU A 59 1.28 -9.76 15.85
C GLU A 59 1.68 -11.24 15.67
N SER A 60 0.71 -12.16 15.62
CA SER A 60 0.94 -13.58 15.35
C SER A 60 1.49 -13.83 13.94
N PHE A 61 1.12 -12.98 12.97
CA PHE A 61 1.69 -12.97 11.62
C PHE A 61 3.15 -12.50 11.60
N GLY A 62 3.63 -11.94 12.72
CA GLY A 62 4.99 -11.47 12.91
C GLY A 62 5.19 -10.00 12.57
N VAL A 63 4.11 -9.24 12.33
CA VAL A 63 4.17 -7.79 12.07
C VAL A 63 4.50 -7.06 13.36
N ARG A 64 5.41 -6.08 13.25
CA ARG A 64 5.85 -5.24 14.35
C ARG A 64 5.92 -3.78 13.92
N VAL A 65 5.76 -2.88 14.87
CA VAL A 65 6.02 -1.46 14.65
C VAL A 65 7.47 -1.26 14.19
N GLY A 66 7.65 -0.53 13.09
CA GLY A 66 8.95 -0.31 12.46
C GLY A 66 9.33 -1.35 11.40
N ASP A 67 8.47 -2.31 11.09
CA ASP A 67 8.66 -3.19 9.93
C ASP A 67 8.56 -2.38 8.62
N PRO A 68 9.46 -2.61 7.65
CA PRO A 68 9.41 -1.93 6.36
C PRO A 68 8.21 -2.40 5.54
N ILE A 69 7.61 -1.47 4.81
CA ILE A 69 6.51 -1.70 3.89
C ILE A 69 6.96 -1.23 2.50
N ALA A 70 6.74 -2.06 1.48
CA ALA A 70 7.13 -1.75 0.10
C ALA A 70 5.98 -2.03 -0.86
N THR A 71 5.59 -1.04 -1.68
CA THR A 71 4.55 -1.19 -2.69
C THR A 71 4.92 -2.25 -3.72
N ILE A 72 3.93 -3.00 -4.19
CA ILE A 72 4.09 -3.99 -5.25
C ILE A 72 3.92 -3.27 -6.57
N CYS A 73 5.04 -3.04 -7.24
CA CYS A 73 5.08 -2.35 -8.53
C CYS A 73 5.69 -3.30 -9.56
N PRO A 74 4.88 -3.98 -10.39
CA PRO A 74 5.42 -4.76 -11.49
C PRO A 74 6.13 -3.84 -12.48
N PHE A 75 7.21 -4.36 -13.07
CA PHE A 75 7.90 -3.67 -14.16
C PHE A 75 7.15 -3.96 -15.46
N GLU A 76 6.73 -2.91 -16.16
CA GLU A 76 6.12 -3.03 -17.48
C GLU A 76 6.72 -2.00 -18.44
N VAL A 77 6.81 -2.40 -19.70
CA VAL A 77 7.23 -1.50 -20.78
C VAL A 77 6.01 -0.72 -21.23
N LEU A 78 6.11 0.61 -21.27
CA LEU A 78 5.02 1.46 -21.75
C LEU A 78 4.86 1.35 -23.27
N LEU A 79 3.72 1.85 -23.77
CA LEU A 79 3.42 1.91 -25.22
C LEU A 79 4.51 2.60 -26.05
N ASN A 80 5.25 3.54 -25.45
CA ASN A 80 6.48 4.06 -26.04
C ASN A 80 7.69 3.25 -25.51
N PRO A 81 8.32 2.39 -26.34
CA PRO A 81 9.40 1.50 -25.90
C PRO A 81 10.68 2.23 -25.49
N LYS A 82 10.82 3.54 -25.79
CA LYS A 82 11.93 4.37 -25.32
C LYS A 82 11.76 4.86 -23.88
N LEU A 83 10.57 4.69 -23.30
CA LEU A 83 10.22 5.11 -21.95
C LEU A 83 9.99 3.88 -21.08
N LEU A 84 10.97 3.56 -20.23
CA LEU A 84 10.85 2.53 -19.19
C LEU A 84 10.40 3.22 -17.91
N TRP A 85 9.21 2.87 -17.42
CA TRP A 85 8.72 3.34 -16.13
C TRP A 85 8.34 2.14 -15.28
N LEU A 86 8.78 2.13 -14.03
CA LEU A 86 8.15 1.28 -13.03
C LEU A 86 6.69 1.75 -12.90
N VAL A 87 5.73 0.82 -12.91
CA VAL A 87 4.30 1.12 -12.72
C VAL A 87 4.06 1.46 -11.24
N ILE A 88 4.62 2.57 -10.75
CA ILE A 88 4.48 3.02 -9.36
C ILE A 88 3.34 4.05 -9.21
N GLY A 89 2.56 4.32 -10.24
CA GLY A 89 1.47 5.31 -10.11
C GLY A 89 0.73 5.71 -11.37
N ILE A 90 0.98 5.08 -12.52
CA ILE A 90 0.29 5.47 -13.76
C ILE A 90 -1.20 5.06 -13.74
N THR A 91 -1.56 4.05 -12.93
CA THR A 91 -2.98 3.70 -12.70
C THR A 91 -3.72 4.75 -11.86
N GLU A 92 -3.07 5.46 -10.93
CA GLU A 92 -3.70 6.58 -10.21
C GLU A 92 -3.69 7.88 -11.03
N LEU A 93 -2.63 8.13 -11.80
CA LEU A 93 -2.52 9.34 -12.64
C LEU A 93 -3.56 9.38 -13.77
N ALA A 94 -3.99 8.22 -14.27
CA ALA A 94 -5.06 8.14 -15.27
C ALA A 94 -6.45 8.50 -14.72
N ALA A 95 -6.66 8.44 -13.39
CA ALA A 95 -7.92 8.83 -12.76
C ALA A 95 -8.01 10.34 -12.47
N THR A 96 -6.89 11.08 -12.56
CA THR A 96 -6.84 12.54 -12.34
C THR A 96 -6.80 13.35 -13.65
N LEU A 97 -6.68 12.67 -14.80
CA LEU A 97 -6.83 13.27 -16.12
C LEU A 97 -8.24 12.97 -16.66
N HIS A 98 -9.24 13.62 -16.08
CA HIS A 98 -10.49 14.07 -16.70
C HIS A 98 -11.28 14.95 -15.72
#